data_AF-A0A6L7MM34-F1
#
_entry.id   AF-A0A6L7MM34-F1
#
_cell.length_a   1.000
_cell.length_b   1.000
_cell.length_c   1.000
_cell.angle_alpha   90.00
_cell.angle_beta   90.00
_cell.angle_gamma   90.00
#
_symmetry.space_group_name_H-M   'P 1'
#
loop_
_entity.id
_entity.type
_entity.pdbx_description
1 polymer ?
#
loop_
_entity_poly.entity_id
_entity_poly.type
_entity_poly.pdbx_seq_one_letter_code
_entity_poly.pdbx_strand_id
1 'polypeptide(L)'
;MFSQRESRDELGLGRIRDALSDTLFPGTSVLLTRARYFLFIPWLFREGERRGFRGQRLSSWVERQERQLIGTLRASGDLEGLIGRYVGYAVQNLPSSIYWNSLRRFEILRHEGTATQVVGFRQISQQMDDATEFVERPTAVWDPSIPPAPKDFLSVCDFTLTYDEATWLAERIVEAVPETLLQVLISGGQRLSTSARYAWDDPEASAAVGRVRRALDEARRFAVATHGAALLYNVLLAERAEKLGLSQYEGLRDDFAAKLEDWHREVEASDLGGWDLNNLWDLLAKQGRTIAPLTRSFVSDWVDMSRSRIGFGLVDDRDARELIKNRELHQKRSQARLRNDRLMMQWGGASGSGRLAFRWPVVRDLLNDIADGREQGHARP
;
A
#
# COMPACT_ATOMS: atom_id res chain seq x y z
N MET A 1 0.88 -19.70 -7.04
CA MET A 1 2.10 -18.90 -6.82
C MET A 1 1.81 -17.98 -5.65
N PHE A 2 2.21 -18.36 -4.44
CA PHE A 2 1.86 -17.61 -3.23
C PHE A 2 2.59 -16.26 -3.27
N SER A 3 1.84 -15.15 -3.34
CA SER A 3 2.38 -13.84 -3.05
C SER A 3 2.82 -13.87 -1.59
N GLN A 4 4.12 -14.00 -1.37
CA GLN A 4 4.71 -13.82 -0.07
C GLN A 4 4.30 -12.43 0.39
N ARG A 5 3.49 -12.37 1.46
CA ARG A 5 3.11 -11.10 2.08
C ARG A 5 4.39 -10.32 2.35
N GLU A 6 4.61 -9.23 1.63
CA GLU A 6 5.66 -8.21 1.78
C GLU A 6 5.62 -7.50 3.16
N SER A 7 5.11 -8.16 4.20
CA SER A 7 4.58 -7.55 5.42
C SER A 7 5.41 -7.82 6.67
N ARG A 8 6.52 -8.56 6.60
CA ARG A 8 7.42 -8.67 7.75
C ARG A 8 8.61 -7.76 7.56
N ASP A 9 8.64 -6.70 8.36
CA ASP A 9 9.77 -5.81 8.47
C ASP A 9 10.90 -6.49 9.25
N GLU A 10 11.71 -7.27 8.53
CA GLU A 10 12.76 -8.11 9.11
C GLU A 10 13.97 -7.28 9.55
N LEU A 11 14.31 -6.25 8.77
CA LEU A 11 15.47 -5.38 8.96
C LEU A 11 15.09 -3.96 9.44
N GLY A 12 13.86 -3.72 9.89
CA GLY A 12 13.43 -2.43 10.45
C GLY A 12 13.37 -1.28 9.42
N LEU A 13 13.09 -1.60 8.16
CA LEU A 13 12.99 -0.68 7.02
C LEU A 13 11.54 -0.26 6.71
N GLY A 14 10.55 -0.84 7.39
CA GLY A 14 9.13 -0.62 7.13
C GLY A 14 8.72 0.84 7.24
N ARG A 15 9.28 1.60 8.19
CA ARG A 15 9.00 3.04 8.32
C ARG A 15 9.46 3.86 7.11
N ILE A 16 10.61 3.52 6.52
CA ILE A 16 11.10 4.20 5.31
C ILE A 16 10.24 3.80 4.11
N ARG A 17 9.95 2.51 3.96
CA ARG A 17 9.03 2.00 2.93
C ARG A 17 7.68 2.70 2.99
N ASP A 18 7.08 2.80 4.17
CA ASP A 18 5.75 3.39 4.34
C ASP A 18 5.79 4.89 4.06
N ALA A 19 6.82 5.60 4.49
CA ALA A 19 6.99 7.03 4.21
C ALA A 19 7.17 7.33 2.71
N LEU A 20 7.98 6.53 2.00
CA LEU A 20 8.10 6.63 0.54
C LEU A 20 6.77 6.28 -0.16
N SER A 21 6.08 5.23 0.30
CA SER A 21 4.76 4.86 -0.24
C SER A 21 3.73 5.98 -0.05
N ASP A 22 3.73 6.64 1.12
CA ASP A 22 2.84 7.77 1.40
C ASP A 22 3.21 9.04 0.61
N THR A 23 4.48 9.18 0.23
CA THR A 23 4.96 10.30 -0.59
C THR A 23 4.53 10.13 -2.05
N LEU A 24 4.64 8.91 -2.59
CA LEU A 24 4.27 8.60 -3.96
C LEU A 24 2.76 8.44 -4.14
N PHE A 25 2.13 7.70 -3.23
CA PHE A 25 0.76 7.23 -3.33
C PHE A 25 -0.02 7.51 -2.02
N PRO A 26 -0.14 8.79 -1.62
CA PRO A 26 -0.86 9.15 -0.41
C PRO A 26 -2.30 8.63 -0.44
N GLY A 27 -2.81 8.19 0.71
CA GLY A 27 -4.18 7.70 0.83
C GLY A 27 -4.40 6.28 0.31
N THR A 28 -3.37 5.61 -0.20
CA THR A 28 -3.48 4.21 -0.65
C THR A 28 -2.99 3.23 0.43
N SER A 29 -3.42 1.97 0.33
CA SER A 29 -3.01 0.89 1.23
C SER A 29 -2.89 -0.42 0.46
N VAL A 30 -1.99 -1.31 0.90
CA VAL A 30 -1.88 -2.68 0.35
C VAL A 30 -3.14 -3.53 0.55
N LEU A 31 -4.07 -3.06 1.38
CA LEU A 31 -5.36 -3.72 1.64
C LEU A 31 -6.47 -3.28 0.69
N LEU A 32 -6.28 -2.19 -0.07
CA LEU A 32 -7.22 -1.79 -1.10
C LEU A 32 -7.20 -2.83 -2.23
N THR A 33 -8.31 -2.91 -2.96
CA THR A 33 -8.51 -3.95 -3.99
C THR A 33 -9.07 -3.36 -5.28
N ARG A 34 -10.28 -2.79 -5.24
CA ARG A 34 -10.98 -2.21 -6.40
C ARG A 34 -11.39 -0.77 -6.16
N ALA A 35 -11.43 0.04 -7.20
CA ALA A 35 -11.72 1.48 -7.08
C ALA A 35 -13.20 1.73 -6.72
N ARG A 36 -14.14 0.91 -7.19
CA ARG A 36 -15.58 1.13 -6.94
C ARG A 36 -16.01 1.01 -5.47
N TYR A 37 -15.16 0.46 -4.60
CA TYR A 37 -15.37 0.55 -3.15
C TYR A 37 -15.39 2.00 -2.62
N PHE A 38 -14.70 2.94 -3.28
CA PHE A 38 -14.79 4.37 -2.99
C PHE A 38 -16.20 4.95 -3.16
N LEU A 39 -17.08 4.25 -3.87
CA LEU A 39 -18.47 4.62 -4.10
C LEU A 39 -19.44 3.76 -3.30
N PHE A 40 -19.22 2.44 -3.24
CA PHE A 40 -20.08 1.54 -2.46
C PHE A 40 -20.21 1.97 -1.00
N ILE A 41 -19.10 2.33 -0.36
CA ILE A 41 -19.10 2.70 1.05
C ILE A 41 -19.95 3.96 1.29
N PRO A 42 -19.70 5.12 0.64
CA PRO A 42 -20.55 6.28 0.84
C PRO A 42 -22.01 6.05 0.43
N TRP A 43 -22.28 5.25 -0.62
CA TRP A 43 -23.65 4.92 -1.02
C TRP A 43 -24.41 4.18 0.08
N LEU A 44 -23.77 3.23 0.77
CA LEU A 44 -24.37 2.56 1.92
C LEU A 44 -24.69 3.56 3.03
N PHE A 45 -23.73 4.40 3.43
CA PHE A 45 -24.00 5.38 4.48
C PHE A 45 -25.14 6.35 4.10
N ARG A 46 -25.14 6.89 2.86
CA ARG A 46 -26.21 7.79 2.37
C ARG A 46 -27.58 7.10 2.34
N GLU A 47 -27.65 5.84 1.91
CA GLU A 47 -28.91 5.09 1.87
C GLU A 47 -29.43 4.78 3.29
N GLY A 48 -28.53 4.42 4.21
CA GLY A 48 -28.88 4.21 5.62
C GLY A 48 -29.42 5.48 6.27
N GLU A 49 -28.78 6.63 6.01
CA GLU A 49 -29.23 7.94 6.47
C GLU A 49 -30.59 8.33 5.85
N ARG A 50 -30.78 8.09 4.54
CA ARG A 50 -32.06 8.34 3.85
C ARG A 50 -33.21 7.53 4.44
N ARG A 51 -32.93 6.32 4.93
CA ARG A 51 -33.89 5.47 5.67
C ARG A 51 -34.12 5.89 7.12
N GLY A 52 -33.45 6.95 7.59
CA GLY A 52 -33.57 7.47 8.94
C GLY A 52 -32.70 6.75 9.99
N PHE A 53 -31.78 5.86 9.59
CA PHE A 53 -30.84 5.27 10.53
C PHE A 53 -29.78 6.30 10.94
N ARG A 54 -29.43 6.31 12.23
CA ARG A 54 -28.44 7.21 12.84
C ARG A 54 -27.66 6.50 13.93
N GLY A 55 -26.54 7.07 14.35
CA GLY A 55 -25.75 6.55 15.48
C GLY A 55 -25.42 5.06 15.31
N GLN A 56 -25.43 4.31 16.40
CA GLN A 56 -25.15 2.87 16.36
C GLN A 56 -26.07 2.07 15.43
N ARG A 57 -27.31 2.53 15.20
CA ARG A 57 -28.25 1.89 14.26
C ARG A 57 -27.78 2.02 12.81
N LEU A 58 -27.20 3.17 12.44
CA LEU A 58 -26.61 3.38 11.11
C LEU A 58 -25.40 2.46 10.93
N SER A 59 -24.46 2.44 11.88
CA SER A 59 -23.30 1.55 11.81
C SER A 59 -23.70 0.09 11.66
N SER A 60 -24.65 -0.38 12.47
CA SER A 60 -25.14 -1.76 12.42
C SER A 60 -25.86 -2.07 11.11
N TRP A 61 -26.56 -1.11 10.53
CA TRP A 61 -27.21 -1.28 9.24
C TRP A 61 -26.19 -1.34 8.11
N VAL A 62 -25.23 -0.42 8.08
CA VAL A 62 -24.16 -0.38 7.07
C VAL A 62 -23.35 -1.68 7.11
N GLU A 63 -22.94 -2.15 8.29
CA GLU A 63 -22.23 -3.43 8.42
C GLU A 63 -23.02 -4.60 7.82
N ARG A 64 -24.32 -4.69 8.08
CA ARG A 64 -25.16 -5.74 7.48
C ARG A 64 -25.22 -5.62 5.96
N GLN A 65 -25.33 -4.40 5.44
CA GLN A 65 -25.39 -4.17 4.00
C GLN A 65 -24.04 -4.38 3.31
N GLU A 66 -22.90 -4.08 3.95
CA GLU A 66 -21.59 -4.44 3.43
C GLU A 66 -21.43 -5.96 3.31
N ARG A 67 -21.87 -6.72 4.32
CA ARG A 67 -21.85 -8.17 4.26
C ARG A 67 -22.77 -8.70 3.15
N GLN A 68 -23.94 -8.10 2.94
CA GLN A 68 -24.82 -8.42 1.82
C GLN A 68 -24.16 -8.11 0.48
N LEU A 69 -23.53 -6.96 0.33
CA LEU A 69 -22.80 -6.53 -0.87
C LEU A 69 -21.69 -7.52 -1.24
N ILE A 70 -20.96 -8.06 -0.26
CA ILE A 70 -19.97 -9.13 -0.50
C ILE A 70 -20.64 -10.36 -1.14
N GLY A 71 -21.83 -10.75 -0.67
CA GLY A 71 -22.61 -11.83 -1.28
C GLY A 71 -23.05 -11.52 -2.70
N THR A 72 -23.53 -10.31 -2.95
CA THR A 72 -23.95 -9.83 -4.29
C THR A 72 -22.80 -9.84 -5.29
N LEU A 73 -21.64 -9.25 -4.91
CA LEU A 73 -20.44 -9.23 -5.75
C LEU A 73 -19.89 -10.63 -6.00
N ARG A 74 -20.03 -11.54 -5.03
CA ARG A 74 -19.65 -12.95 -5.24
C ARG A 74 -20.53 -13.63 -6.29
N ALA A 75 -21.81 -13.27 -6.36
CA ALA A 75 -22.77 -13.86 -7.28
C ALA A 75 -22.62 -13.32 -8.72
N SER A 76 -22.07 -12.12 -8.92
CA SER A 76 -21.81 -11.56 -10.26
C SER A 76 -20.64 -12.24 -10.99
N GLY A 77 -19.82 -13.04 -10.28
CA GLY A 77 -18.74 -13.83 -10.85
C GLY A 77 -17.38 -13.14 -10.90
N ASP A 78 -17.32 -11.81 -10.70
CA ASP A 78 -16.06 -11.09 -10.53
C ASP A 78 -15.54 -11.26 -9.09
N LEU A 79 -14.73 -12.30 -8.91
CA LEU A 79 -14.09 -12.60 -7.63
C LEU A 79 -12.74 -11.90 -7.47
N GLU A 80 -12.26 -11.20 -8.50
CA GLU A 80 -10.95 -10.55 -8.48
C GLU A 80 -11.05 -9.19 -7.77
N GLY A 81 -10.26 -9.04 -6.71
CA GLY A 81 -10.36 -7.90 -5.80
C GLY A 81 -11.55 -7.94 -4.82
N LEU A 82 -12.35 -9.02 -4.79
CA LEU A 82 -13.42 -9.15 -3.80
C LEU A 82 -12.87 -9.25 -2.37
N ILE A 83 -13.17 -8.26 -1.53
CA ILE A 83 -12.88 -8.30 -0.09
C ILE A 83 -13.77 -9.36 0.54
N GLY A 84 -13.14 -10.31 1.25
CA GLY A 84 -13.84 -11.46 1.81
C GLY A 84 -14.04 -12.61 0.81
N ARG A 85 -13.35 -12.65 -0.34
CA ARG A 85 -13.46 -13.72 -1.36
C ARG A 85 -13.59 -15.15 -0.78
N TYR A 86 -12.78 -15.51 0.21
CA TYR A 86 -12.76 -16.87 0.79
C TYR A 86 -13.69 -17.03 2.00
N VAL A 87 -13.78 -16.02 2.86
CA VAL A 87 -14.53 -16.06 4.14
C VAL A 87 -15.96 -15.54 4.02
N GLY A 88 -16.29 -14.90 2.91
CA GLY A 88 -17.59 -14.28 2.60
C GLY A 88 -18.07 -13.35 3.71
N TYR A 89 -19.30 -13.61 4.16
CA TYR A 89 -19.98 -12.89 5.23
C TYR A 89 -19.23 -12.87 6.55
N ALA A 90 -18.27 -13.78 6.80
CA ALA A 90 -17.50 -13.85 8.04
C ALA A 90 -16.21 -13.00 8.03
N VAL A 91 -16.02 -12.13 7.03
CA VAL A 91 -14.86 -11.25 6.99
C VAL A 91 -14.78 -10.37 8.26
N GLN A 92 -13.59 -10.30 8.85
CA GLN A 92 -13.34 -9.51 10.07
C GLN A 92 -13.21 -8.02 9.74
N ASN A 93 -12.42 -7.68 8.72
CA ASN A 93 -12.23 -6.31 8.26
C ASN A 93 -13.14 -6.04 7.07
N LEU A 94 -14.20 -5.28 7.29
CA LEU A 94 -15.15 -4.88 6.26
C LEU A 94 -14.55 -3.79 5.34
N PRO A 95 -15.04 -3.66 4.09
CA PRO A 95 -14.61 -2.62 3.16
C PRO A 95 -14.53 -1.22 3.78
N SER A 96 -15.52 -0.79 4.55
CA SER A 96 -15.51 0.54 5.19
C SER A 96 -14.33 0.74 6.12
N SER A 97 -13.93 -0.27 6.89
CA SER A 97 -12.76 -0.21 7.77
C SER A 97 -11.46 -0.11 6.97
N ILE A 98 -11.36 -0.82 5.85
CA ILE A 98 -10.17 -0.86 4.99
C ILE A 98 -9.98 0.47 4.24
N TYR A 99 -11.06 1.05 3.72
CA TYR A 99 -11.02 2.24 2.87
C TYR A 99 -11.18 3.56 3.65
N TRP A 100 -11.49 3.52 4.95
CA TRP A 100 -11.83 4.72 5.75
C TRP A 100 -10.79 5.85 5.62
N ASN A 101 -9.51 5.51 5.80
CA ASN A 101 -8.42 6.48 5.72
C ASN A 101 -8.26 7.04 4.30
N SER A 102 -8.50 6.21 3.28
CA SER A 102 -8.44 6.60 1.87
C SER A 102 -9.60 7.54 1.51
N LEU A 103 -10.83 7.22 1.96
CA LEU A 103 -12.01 8.07 1.79
C LEU A 103 -11.80 9.46 2.42
N ARG A 104 -11.17 9.52 3.58
CA ARG A 104 -10.79 10.78 4.22
C ARG A 104 -9.69 11.50 3.45
N ARG A 105 -8.64 10.78 3.03
CA ARG A 105 -7.51 11.38 2.33
C ARG A 105 -7.89 11.93 0.96
N PHE A 106 -8.88 11.34 0.29
CA PHE A 106 -9.41 11.82 -0.98
C PHE A 106 -10.62 12.75 -0.82
N GLU A 107 -10.89 13.21 0.41
CA GLU A 107 -11.96 14.17 0.74
C GLU A 107 -13.38 13.73 0.32
N ILE A 108 -13.57 12.43 0.04
CA ILE A 108 -14.87 11.80 -0.17
C ILE A 108 -15.64 11.80 1.15
N LEU A 109 -14.93 11.50 2.24
CA LEU A 109 -15.36 11.74 3.61
C LEU A 109 -14.80 13.09 4.08
N ARG A 110 -15.68 14.08 4.28
CA ARG A 110 -15.34 15.47 4.64
C ARG A 110 -15.32 15.73 6.14
N HIS A 111 -15.55 14.70 6.97
CA HIS A 111 -15.56 14.82 8.42
C HIS A 111 -14.37 14.08 9.05
N GLU A 112 -13.77 14.67 10.07
CA GLU A 112 -12.67 14.04 10.82
C GLU A 112 -13.15 12.94 11.77
N GLY A 113 -12.30 11.96 12.03
CA GLY A 113 -12.56 10.90 13.00
C GLY A 113 -12.83 9.52 12.41
N THR A 114 -13.04 8.56 13.31
CA THR A 114 -13.37 7.17 13.00
C THR A 114 -14.81 7.03 12.51
N ALA A 115 -15.14 5.90 11.89
CA ALA A 115 -16.52 5.59 11.50
C ALA A 115 -17.52 5.78 12.65
N THR A 116 -17.17 5.32 13.85
CA THR A 116 -18.00 5.50 15.05
C THR A 116 -18.18 6.97 15.43
N GLN A 117 -17.13 7.79 15.33
CA GLN A 117 -17.18 9.21 15.66
C GLN A 117 -18.00 10.01 14.64
N VAL A 118 -17.83 9.74 13.35
CA VAL A 118 -18.60 10.38 12.28
C VAL A 118 -20.09 10.07 12.42
N VAL A 119 -20.42 8.82 12.73
CA VAL A 119 -21.79 8.39 12.97
C VAL A 119 -22.37 8.98 14.26
N GLY A 120 -21.55 9.14 15.30
CA GLY A 120 -21.93 9.77 16.57
C GLY A 120 -22.09 11.29 16.52
N PHE A 121 -21.27 12.00 15.72
CA PHE A 121 -21.32 13.45 15.56
C PHE A 121 -22.69 13.93 15.05
N ARG A 122 -23.23 13.24 14.03
CA ARG A 122 -24.59 13.50 13.51
C ARG A 122 -25.69 13.37 14.57
N GLN A 123 -25.52 12.51 15.58
CA GLN A 123 -26.50 12.35 16.66
C GLN A 123 -26.52 13.59 17.57
N ILE A 124 -25.35 14.21 17.81
CA ILE A 124 -25.20 15.36 18.70
C ILE A 124 -25.61 16.66 18.00
N SER A 125 -25.14 16.90 16.77
CA SER A 125 -25.46 18.13 16.03
C SER A 125 -26.96 18.33 15.84
N GLN A 126 -27.72 17.25 15.64
CA GLN A 126 -29.17 17.36 15.48
C GLN A 126 -29.95 17.50 16.80
N GLN A 127 -29.44 16.98 17.93
CA GLN A 127 -30.03 17.30 19.25
C GLN A 127 -29.93 18.79 19.57
N MET A 128 -28.93 19.48 19.00
CA MET A 128 -28.79 20.93 19.10
C MET A 128 -29.63 21.69 18.06
N ASP A 129 -29.79 21.17 16.84
CA ASP A 129 -30.72 21.75 15.83
C ASP A 129 -32.18 21.72 16.30
N ASP A 130 -32.65 20.62 16.91
CA ASP A 130 -34.03 20.51 17.44
C ASP A 130 -34.27 21.46 18.63
N ALA A 131 -33.22 21.98 19.27
CA ALA A 131 -33.28 22.89 20.40
C ALA A 131 -33.02 24.36 20.04
N THR A 132 -32.48 24.64 18.83
CA THR A 132 -32.09 25.99 18.41
C THR A 132 -32.17 26.14 16.88
N GLU A 133 -33.15 26.91 16.41
CA GLU A 133 -33.48 27.13 14.98
C GLU A 133 -32.44 27.97 14.19
N PHE A 134 -31.22 28.16 14.71
CA PHE A 134 -30.19 29.06 14.16
C PHE A 134 -28.79 28.45 14.02
N VAL A 135 -28.63 27.14 14.17
CA VAL A 135 -27.32 26.51 13.96
C VAL A 135 -27.05 26.37 12.45
N GLU A 136 -25.86 26.80 12.01
CA GLU A 136 -25.36 26.54 10.65
C GLU A 136 -25.57 25.06 10.30
N ARG A 137 -26.18 24.80 9.13
CA ARG A 137 -26.43 23.44 8.64
C ARG A 137 -25.17 22.58 8.80
N PRO A 138 -25.23 21.40 9.45
CA PRO A 138 -24.06 20.55 9.59
C PRO A 138 -23.45 20.30 8.21
N THR A 139 -22.15 20.56 8.07
CA THR A 139 -21.41 20.26 6.85
C THR A 139 -21.64 18.81 6.47
N ALA A 140 -21.97 18.55 5.19
CA ALA A 140 -22.26 17.20 4.73
C ALA A 140 -21.06 16.28 5.01
N VAL A 141 -21.30 15.16 5.71
CA VAL A 141 -20.28 14.17 6.08
C VAL A 141 -19.56 13.62 4.85
N TRP A 142 -20.32 13.39 3.78
CA TRP A 142 -19.85 12.90 2.50
C TRP A 142 -19.86 14.03 1.49
N ASP A 143 -18.97 13.97 0.51
CA ASP A 143 -18.99 14.89 -0.61
C ASP A 143 -20.37 14.88 -1.31
N PRO A 144 -21.04 16.03 -1.45
CA PRO A 144 -22.39 16.08 -2.01
C PRO A 144 -22.42 15.68 -3.49
N SER A 145 -21.30 15.84 -4.21
CA SER A 145 -21.16 15.55 -5.64
C SER A 145 -20.88 14.08 -5.97
N ILE A 146 -20.80 13.19 -4.96
CA ILE A 146 -20.68 11.74 -5.19
C ILE A 146 -21.78 11.30 -6.16
N PRO A 147 -21.44 10.62 -7.28
CA PRO A 147 -22.40 10.10 -8.25
C PRO A 147 -23.51 9.29 -7.57
N PRO A 148 -24.75 9.38 -8.04
CA PRO A 148 -25.86 8.66 -7.43
C PRO A 148 -25.66 7.14 -7.57
N ALA A 149 -25.98 6.39 -6.52
CA ALA A 149 -25.95 4.94 -6.56
C ALA A 149 -26.95 4.39 -7.60
N PRO A 150 -26.60 3.34 -8.36
CA PRO A 150 -27.57 2.58 -9.15
C PRO A 150 -28.72 2.08 -8.25
N LYS A 151 -29.96 2.10 -8.73
CA LYS A 151 -31.15 1.79 -7.89
C LYS A 151 -31.09 0.40 -7.25
N ASP A 152 -30.43 -0.54 -7.90
CA ASP A 152 -30.36 -1.96 -7.59
C ASP A 152 -28.95 -2.42 -7.16
N PHE A 153 -28.04 -1.49 -6.80
CA PHE A 153 -26.64 -1.83 -6.49
C PHE A 153 -26.47 -2.83 -5.33
N LEU A 154 -27.45 -2.93 -4.42
CA LEU A 154 -27.45 -3.92 -3.33
C LEU A 154 -27.83 -5.34 -3.79
N SER A 155 -28.56 -5.45 -4.90
CA SER A 155 -29.02 -6.72 -5.48
C SER A 155 -28.20 -7.16 -6.69
N VAL A 156 -27.66 -6.22 -7.46
CA VAL A 156 -26.85 -6.46 -8.66
C VAL A 156 -25.76 -5.41 -8.74
N CYS A 157 -24.50 -5.83 -8.67
CA CYS A 157 -23.35 -4.95 -8.92
C CYS A 157 -22.09 -5.75 -9.27
N ASP A 158 -21.15 -5.04 -9.89
CA ASP A 158 -19.79 -5.46 -10.19
C ASP A 158 -18.80 -4.33 -9.84
N PHE A 159 -17.52 -4.53 -10.10
CA PHE A 159 -16.50 -3.52 -9.83
C PHE A 159 -16.28 -2.51 -10.96
N THR A 160 -17.00 -2.64 -12.08
CA THR A 160 -16.81 -1.79 -13.25
C THR A 160 -17.35 -0.39 -12.99
N LEU A 161 -16.48 0.61 -13.04
CA LEU A 161 -16.87 2.01 -12.92
C LEU A 161 -17.58 2.48 -14.20
N THR A 162 -18.64 3.26 -14.03
CA THR A 162 -19.20 4.04 -15.15
C THR A 162 -18.28 5.22 -15.50
N TYR A 163 -18.48 5.86 -16.65
CA TYR A 163 -17.74 7.05 -17.04
C TYR A 163 -17.83 8.18 -16.01
N ASP A 164 -19.04 8.48 -15.53
CA ASP A 164 -19.26 9.53 -14.53
C ASP A 164 -18.62 9.17 -13.18
N GLU A 165 -18.73 7.90 -12.78
CA GLU A 165 -18.10 7.37 -11.56
C GLU A 165 -16.57 7.50 -11.60
N ALA A 166 -15.96 7.08 -12.71
CA ALA A 166 -14.52 7.11 -12.90
C ALA A 166 -13.98 8.55 -13.02
N THR A 167 -14.66 9.40 -13.79
CA THR A 167 -14.28 10.81 -13.96
C THR A 167 -14.34 11.56 -12.64
N TRP A 168 -15.44 11.41 -11.91
CA TRP A 168 -15.60 12.03 -10.59
C TRP A 168 -14.52 11.56 -9.60
N LEU A 169 -14.24 10.26 -9.55
CA LEU A 169 -13.24 9.71 -8.63
C LEU A 169 -11.83 10.21 -8.98
N ALA A 170 -11.50 10.26 -10.27
CA ALA A 170 -10.22 10.77 -10.75
C ALA A 170 -10.02 12.25 -10.36
N GLU A 171 -11.03 13.10 -10.58
CA GLU A 171 -11.01 14.51 -10.20
C GLU A 171 -10.80 14.68 -8.69
N ARG A 172 -11.55 13.92 -7.88
CA ARG A 172 -11.40 13.95 -6.41
C ARG A 172 -10.00 13.57 -5.94
N ILE A 173 -9.41 12.51 -6.51
CA ILE A 173 -8.06 12.11 -6.10
C ILE A 173 -7.03 13.16 -6.55
N VAL A 174 -7.13 13.67 -7.78
CA VAL A 174 -6.20 14.70 -8.30
C VAL A 174 -6.21 15.95 -7.42
N GLU A 175 -7.38 16.43 -7.02
CA GLU A 175 -7.53 17.59 -6.14
C GLU A 175 -6.94 17.34 -4.74
N ALA A 176 -7.16 16.15 -4.18
CA ALA A 176 -6.79 15.83 -2.80
C ALA A 176 -5.30 15.50 -2.60
N VAL A 177 -4.58 15.13 -3.67
CA VAL A 177 -3.16 14.70 -3.57
C VAL A 177 -2.23 15.42 -4.55
N PRO A 178 -2.20 16.77 -4.55
CA PRO A 178 -1.39 17.53 -5.49
C PRO A 178 0.10 17.23 -5.35
N GLU A 179 0.85 17.40 -6.46
CA GLU A 179 2.30 17.22 -6.51
C GLU A 179 2.78 15.81 -6.09
N THR A 180 1.98 14.77 -6.36
CA THR A 180 2.34 13.37 -6.09
C THR A 180 2.35 12.52 -7.35
N LEU A 181 2.99 11.35 -7.29
CA LEU A 181 3.01 10.43 -8.43
C LEU A 181 1.60 9.90 -8.74
N LEU A 182 0.80 9.66 -7.69
CA LEU A 182 -0.61 9.29 -7.84
C LEU A 182 -1.40 10.32 -8.67
N GLN A 183 -1.19 11.61 -8.40
CA GLN A 183 -1.86 12.69 -9.15
C GLN A 183 -1.41 12.73 -10.61
N VAL A 184 -0.11 12.55 -10.89
CA VAL A 184 0.41 12.50 -12.27
C VAL A 184 -0.28 11.40 -13.07
N LEU A 185 -0.27 10.16 -12.54
CA LEU A 185 -0.81 8.99 -13.23
C LEU A 185 -2.32 9.06 -13.47
N ILE A 186 -3.09 9.57 -12.51
CA ILE A 186 -4.54 9.76 -12.69
C ILE A 186 -4.84 10.84 -13.73
N SER A 187 -3.98 11.87 -13.79
CA SER A 187 -4.17 12.99 -14.72
C SER A 187 -3.89 12.57 -16.16
N GLY A 188 -2.91 11.71 -16.43
CA GLY A 188 -2.69 11.19 -17.78
C GLY A 188 -3.79 10.22 -18.22
N GLY A 189 -4.40 9.50 -17.27
CA GLY A 189 -5.63 8.74 -17.49
C GLY A 189 -5.48 7.52 -18.40
N GLN A 190 -4.23 7.12 -18.70
CA GLN A 190 -3.95 5.96 -19.51
C GLN A 190 -3.99 4.69 -18.66
N ARG A 191 -4.36 3.58 -19.30
CA ARG A 191 -4.24 2.26 -18.70
C ARG A 191 -2.76 1.91 -18.52
N LEU A 192 -2.39 1.56 -17.30
CA LEU A 192 -1.03 1.20 -16.91
C LEU A 192 -0.73 -0.25 -17.28
N SER A 193 0.49 -0.49 -17.77
CA SER A 193 0.91 -1.82 -18.19
C SER A 193 0.97 -2.82 -17.02
N THR A 194 0.39 -4.00 -17.21
CA THR A 194 0.51 -5.10 -16.24
C THR A 194 1.93 -5.67 -16.15
N SER A 195 2.79 -5.40 -17.15
CA SER A 195 4.20 -5.79 -17.14
C SER A 195 5.07 -4.89 -16.26
N ALA A 196 4.63 -3.67 -15.95
CA ALA A 196 5.34 -2.75 -15.06
C ALA A 196 5.26 -3.27 -13.62
N ARG A 197 6.38 -3.85 -13.13
CA ARG A 197 6.47 -4.46 -11.80
C ARG A 197 6.64 -3.41 -10.71
N TYR A 198 7.24 -2.28 -11.05
CA TYR A 198 7.45 -1.13 -10.19
C TYR A 198 6.96 0.14 -10.87
N ALA A 199 6.70 1.17 -10.07
CA ALA A 199 6.24 2.45 -10.57
C ALA A 199 7.21 3.08 -11.58
N TRP A 200 8.52 2.97 -11.37
CA TRP A 200 9.53 3.50 -12.30
C TRP A 200 9.70 2.66 -13.58
N ASP A 201 9.05 1.51 -13.71
CA ASP A 201 9.02 0.76 -14.98
C ASP A 201 7.96 1.32 -15.93
N ASP A 202 7.02 2.11 -15.41
CA ASP A 202 5.95 2.71 -16.19
C ASP A 202 6.44 4.00 -16.91
N PRO A 203 6.17 4.15 -18.22
CA PRO A 203 6.62 5.32 -18.98
C PRO A 203 6.07 6.64 -18.46
N GLU A 204 4.80 6.68 -18.04
CA GLU A 204 4.15 7.90 -17.57
C GLU A 204 4.71 8.32 -16.21
N ALA A 205 4.88 7.34 -15.30
CA ALA A 205 5.54 7.59 -14.02
C ALA A 205 6.98 8.09 -14.21
N SER A 206 7.72 7.48 -15.14
CA SER A 206 9.09 7.88 -15.46
C SER A 206 9.18 9.25 -16.13
N ALA A 207 8.15 9.69 -16.85
CA ALA A 207 8.10 11.02 -17.44
C ALA A 207 7.80 12.15 -16.44
N ALA A 208 7.49 11.83 -15.18
CA ALA A 208 7.26 12.83 -14.14
C ALA A 208 8.47 13.79 -13.98
N VAL A 209 8.20 15.00 -13.49
CA VAL A 209 9.20 16.06 -13.34
C VAL A 209 9.24 16.62 -11.91
N GLY A 210 10.26 17.44 -11.62
CA GLY A 210 10.32 18.23 -10.39
C GLY A 210 10.38 17.40 -9.10
N ARG A 211 9.47 17.67 -8.15
CA ARG A 211 9.44 16.97 -6.85
C ARG A 211 8.98 15.52 -6.98
N VAL A 212 8.03 15.24 -7.88
CA VAL A 212 7.49 13.90 -8.10
C VAL A 212 8.59 12.97 -8.63
N ARG A 213 9.34 13.42 -9.64
CA ARG A 213 10.49 12.66 -10.18
C ARG A 213 11.51 12.34 -9.11
N ARG A 214 11.89 13.33 -8.30
CA ARG A 214 12.85 13.13 -7.20
C ARG A 214 12.35 12.09 -6.21
N ALA A 215 11.08 12.15 -5.80
CA ALA A 215 10.52 11.15 -4.89
C ALA A 215 10.54 9.74 -5.49
N LEU A 216 10.23 9.60 -6.79
CA LEU A 216 10.28 8.32 -7.50
C LEU A 216 11.70 7.77 -7.58
N ASP A 217 12.67 8.62 -7.91
CA ASP A 217 14.08 8.21 -7.98
C ASP A 217 14.63 7.80 -6.61
N GLU A 218 14.30 8.52 -5.53
CA GLU A 218 14.68 8.14 -4.17
C GLU A 218 14.06 6.80 -3.76
N ALA A 219 12.79 6.56 -4.12
CA ALA A 219 12.13 5.28 -3.87
C ALA A 219 12.79 4.13 -4.65
N ARG A 220 13.10 4.34 -5.93
CA ARG A 220 13.82 3.37 -6.77
C ARG A 220 15.17 3.02 -6.18
N ARG A 221 16.00 4.02 -5.88
CA ARG A 221 17.34 3.81 -5.32
C ARG A 221 17.29 3.10 -3.97
N PHE A 222 16.36 3.48 -3.10
CA PHE A 222 16.15 2.79 -1.83
C PHE A 222 15.74 1.33 -2.03
N ALA A 223 14.81 1.04 -2.95
CA ALA A 223 14.38 -0.32 -3.25
C ALA A 223 15.51 -1.17 -3.84
N VAL A 224 16.29 -0.63 -4.79
CA VAL A 224 17.45 -1.33 -5.35
C VAL A 224 18.48 -1.59 -4.25
N ALA A 225 18.91 -0.57 -3.51
CA ALA A 225 19.95 -0.72 -2.49
C ALA A 225 19.57 -1.72 -1.40
N THR A 226 18.34 -1.66 -0.88
CA THR A 226 17.91 -2.50 0.25
C THR A 226 17.57 -3.95 -0.15
N HIS A 227 17.36 -4.23 -1.43
CA HIS A 227 17.10 -5.59 -1.92
C HIS A 227 18.28 -6.52 -1.61
N GLY A 228 19.51 -6.08 -1.81
CA GLY A 228 20.71 -6.87 -1.47
C GLY A 228 20.80 -7.22 0.02
N ALA A 229 20.41 -6.31 0.90
CA ALA A 229 20.41 -6.57 2.35
C ALA A 229 19.44 -7.70 2.71
N ALA A 230 18.26 -7.70 2.07
CA ALA A 230 17.27 -8.76 2.25
C ALA A 230 17.75 -10.09 1.66
N LEU A 231 18.42 -10.08 0.50
CA LEU A 231 18.98 -11.29 -0.10
C LEU A 231 20.08 -11.89 0.78
N LEU A 232 21.04 -11.09 1.25
CA LEU A 232 22.09 -11.54 2.16
C LEU A 232 21.50 -12.08 3.49
N TYR A 233 20.46 -11.43 4.03
CA TYR A 233 19.75 -11.95 5.19
C TYR A 233 19.16 -13.35 4.94
N ASN A 234 18.59 -13.60 3.76
CA ASN A 234 18.06 -14.91 3.41
C ASN A 234 19.15 -15.96 3.16
N VAL A 235 20.33 -15.58 2.64
CA VAL A 235 21.51 -16.46 2.62
C VAL A 235 21.86 -16.92 4.05
N LEU A 236 21.94 -15.99 5.00
CA LEU A 236 22.25 -16.30 6.40
C LEU A 236 21.20 -17.20 7.07
N LEU A 237 19.92 -17.00 6.75
CA LEU A 237 18.85 -17.87 7.24
C LEU A 237 18.93 -19.27 6.64
N ALA A 238 19.21 -19.39 5.35
CA ALA A 238 19.37 -20.69 4.68
C ALA A 238 20.54 -21.48 5.27
N GLU A 239 21.71 -20.85 5.44
CA GLU A 239 22.86 -21.49 6.11
C GLU A 239 22.54 -21.90 7.56
N ARG A 240 21.72 -21.11 8.28
CA ARG A 240 21.29 -21.47 9.63
C ARG A 240 20.35 -22.67 9.61
N ALA A 241 19.45 -22.76 8.63
CA ALA A 241 18.55 -23.89 8.43
C ALA A 241 19.33 -25.19 8.14
N GLU A 242 20.34 -25.12 7.28
CA GLU A 242 21.24 -26.24 6.98
C GLU A 242 21.96 -26.73 8.26
N LYS A 243 22.49 -25.80 9.07
CA LYS A 243 23.11 -26.14 10.37
C LYS A 243 22.14 -26.79 11.37
N LEU A 244 20.84 -26.57 11.23
CA LEU A 244 19.79 -27.21 12.04
C LEU A 244 19.27 -28.50 11.41
N GLY A 245 19.76 -28.92 10.24
CA GLY A 245 19.30 -30.12 9.54
C GLY A 245 17.90 -29.99 8.95
N LEU A 246 17.44 -28.77 8.63
CA LEU A 246 16.13 -28.52 8.03
C LEU A 246 16.15 -28.79 6.52
N SER A 247 16.03 -30.06 6.13
CA SER A 247 16.16 -30.50 4.73
C SER A 247 15.13 -29.89 3.77
N GLN A 248 13.98 -29.42 4.27
CA GLN A 248 12.98 -28.75 3.42
C GLN A 248 13.46 -27.42 2.81
N TYR A 249 14.62 -26.92 3.24
CA TYR A 249 15.22 -25.66 2.78
C TYR A 249 16.57 -25.87 2.05
N GLU A 250 16.89 -27.11 1.69
CA GLU A 250 18.10 -27.43 0.92
C GLU A 250 18.14 -26.67 -0.42
N GLY A 251 19.32 -26.18 -0.79
CA GLY A 251 19.54 -25.39 -2.02
C GLY A 251 19.16 -23.92 -1.92
N LEU A 252 18.36 -23.50 -0.93
CA LEU A 252 17.96 -22.09 -0.80
C LEU A 252 19.14 -21.15 -0.58
N ARG A 253 20.21 -21.61 0.07
CA ARG A 253 21.44 -20.82 0.26
C ARG A 253 21.99 -20.38 -1.09
N ASP A 254 22.14 -21.32 -2.02
CA ASP A 254 22.71 -21.06 -3.34
C ASP A 254 21.75 -20.25 -4.22
N ASP A 255 20.43 -20.49 -4.12
CA ASP A 255 19.42 -19.68 -4.81
C ASP A 255 19.49 -18.20 -4.40
N PHE A 256 19.64 -17.91 -3.11
CA PHE A 256 19.77 -16.54 -2.62
C PHE A 256 21.14 -15.94 -2.91
N ALA A 257 22.21 -16.74 -2.90
CA ALA A 257 23.54 -16.29 -3.29
C ALA A 257 23.58 -15.86 -4.76
N ALA A 258 23.02 -16.66 -5.67
CA ALA A 258 22.91 -16.32 -7.09
C ALA A 258 22.10 -15.03 -7.32
N LYS A 259 20.97 -14.86 -6.62
CA LYS A 259 20.19 -13.62 -6.66
C LYS A 259 20.96 -12.41 -6.12
N LEU A 260 21.79 -12.60 -5.10
CA LEU A 260 22.61 -11.54 -4.54
C LEU A 260 23.72 -11.13 -5.52
N GLU A 261 24.30 -12.09 -6.25
CA GLU A 261 25.26 -11.80 -7.34
C GLU A 261 24.60 -11.06 -8.51
N ASP A 262 23.39 -11.47 -8.92
CA ASP A 262 22.60 -10.76 -9.93
C ASP A 262 22.30 -9.32 -9.50
N TRP A 263 21.88 -9.13 -8.25
CA TRP A 263 21.67 -7.82 -7.67
C TRP A 263 22.95 -6.98 -7.62
N HIS A 264 24.09 -7.58 -7.29
CA HIS A 264 25.35 -6.85 -7.24
C HIS A 264 25.72 -6.28 -8.62
N ARG A 265 25.55 -7.07 -9.68
CA ARG A 265 25.71 -6.60 -11.08
C ARG A 265 24.74 -5.48 -11.44
N GLU A 266 23.50 -5.54 -10.96
CA GLU A 266 22.52 -4.45 -11.13
C GLU A 266 22.99 -3.17 -10.43
N VAL A 267 23.51 -3.26 -9.21
CA VAL A 267 24.03 -2.11 -8.46
C VAL A 267 25.20 -1.47 -9.20
N GLU A 268 26.13 -2.27 -9.72
CA GLU A 268 27.27 -1.80 -10.52
C GLU A 268 26.85 -1.03 -11.76
N ALA A 269 25.77 -1.46 -12.43
CA ALA A 269 25.21 -0.80 -13.61
C ALA A 269 24.26 0.36 -13.28
N SER A 270 23.96 0.60 -12.00
CA SER A 270 22.97 1.59 -11.57
C SER A 270 23.59 2.95 -11.25
N ASP A 271 22.72 3.95 -11.03
CA ASP A 271 23.11 5.27 -10.54
C ASP A 271 23.32 5.34 -9.02
N LEU A 272 23.37 4.19 -8.32
CA LEU A 272 23.57 4.15 -6.88
C LEU A 272 24.94 4.67 -6.44
N GLY A 273 25.96 4.62 -7.31
CA GLY A 273 27.30 5.13 -6.98
C GLY A 273 27.32 6.62 -6.60
N GLY A 274 26.45 7.44 -7.20
CA GLY A 274 26.34 8.88 -6.93
C GLY A 274 25.20 9.26 -5.98
N TRP A 275 24.54 8.29 -5.34
CA TRP A 275 23.34 8.57 -4.55
C TRP A 275 23.64 9.20 -3.18
N ASP A 276 23.23 10.44 -3.00
CA ASP A 276 23.34 11.13 -1.70
C ASP A 276 22.13 10.81 -0.80
N LEU A 277 22.36 10.03 0.26
CA LEU A 277 21.33 9.63 1.23
C LEU A 277 20.73 10.81 1.99
N ASN A 278 21.39 11.97 2.04
CA ASN A 278 20.80 13.16 2.65
C ASN A 278 19.54 13.61 1.90
N ASN A 279 19.50 13.44 0.58
CA ASN A 279 18.29 13.73 -0.22
C ASN A 279 17.11 12.86 0.21
N LEU A 280 17.34 11.57 0.47
CA LEU A 280 16.32 10.67 1.02
C LEU A 280 15.86 11.17 2.39
N TRP A 281 16.78 11.48 3.30
CA TRP A 281 16.43 11.89 4.66
C TRP A 281 15.67 13.22 4.69
N ASP A 282 16.05 14.18 3.85
CA ASP A 282 15.36 15.46 3.70
C ASP A 282 13.96 15.28 3.11
N LEU A 283 13.81 14.39 2.13
CA LEU A 283 12.50 14.03 1.57
C LEU A 283 11.57 13.48 2.65
N LEU A 284 12.04 12.52 3.46
CA LEU A 284 11.23 11.91 4.52
C LEU A 284 10.94 12.88 5.68
N ALA A 285 11.90 13.74 6.03
CA ALA A 285 11.73 14.74 7.08
C ALA A 285 10.64 15.75 6.73
N LYS A 286 10.57 16.19 5.47
CA LYS A 286 9.51 17.09 4.98
C LYS A 286 8.10 16.49 5.06
N GLN A 287 7.99 15.17 5.11
CA GLN A 287 6.72 14.45 5.29
C GLN A 287 6.37 14.20 6.76
N GLY A 288 7.13 14.78 7.71
CA GLY A 288 6.90 14.60 9.14
C GLY A 288 7.24 13.20 9.67
N ARG A 289 8.04 12.43 8.91
CA ARG A 289 8.42 11.05 9.26
C ARG A 289 9.85 11.00 9.80
N THR A 290 9.99 11.06 11.12
CA THR A 290 11.32 10.90 11.76
C THR A 290 11.74 9.43 11.76
N ILE A 291 12.85 9.15 11.08
CA ILE A 291 13.49 7.82 11.06
C ILE A 291 14.48 7.72 12.23
N ALA A 292 14.45 6.59 12.93
CA ALA A 292 15.35 6.35 14.07
C ALA A 292 16.83 6.39 13.62
N PRO A 293 17.73 6.99 14.42
CA PRO A 293 19.16 7.11 14.05
C PRO A 293 19.81 5.77 13.68
N LEU A 294 19.53 4.70 14.42
CA LEU A 294 20.06 3.36 14.14
C LEU A 294 19.61 2.78 12.79
N THR A 295 18.41 3.13 12.33
CA THR A 295 17.95 2.73 10.99
C THR A 295 18.67 3.54 9.91
N ARG A 296 18.93 4.84 10.13
CA ARG A 296 19.71 5.66 9.20
C ARG A 296 21.14 5.17 9.08
N SER A 297 21.81 4.89 10.20
CA SER A 297 23.16 4.33 10.22
C SER A 297 23.22 3.01 9.47
N PHE A 298 22.30 2.07 9.76
CA PHE A 298 22.26 0.79 9.04
C PHE A 298 22.13 0.96 7.52
N VAL A 299 21.23 1.85 7.06
CA VAL A 299 21.07 2.10 5.61
C VAL A 299 22.32 2.73 5.03
N SER A 300 22.96 3.68 5.72
CA SER A 300 24.22 4.29 5.29
C SER A 300 25.32 3.25 5.17
N ASP A 301 25.58 2.51 6.25
CA ASP A 301 26.63 1.50 6.31
C ASP A 301 26.43 0.43 5.23
N TRP A 302 25.18 -0.01 5.01
CA TRP A 302 24.86 -0.97 3.96
C TRP A 302 25.13 -0.41 2.56
N VAL A 303 24.70 0.83 2.28
CA VAL A 303 24.89 1.47 0.98
C VAL A 303 26.37 1.71 0.69
N ASP A 304 27.12 2.21 1.66
CA ASP A 304 28.56 2.48 1.52
C ASP A 304 29.36 1.19 1.30
N MET A 305 28.99 0.12 2.01
CA MET A 305 29.57 -1.21 1.81
C MET A 305 29.23 -1.77 0.42
N SER A 306 27.97 -1.65 -0.02
CA SER A 306 27.54 -2.11 -1.35
C SER A 306 28.29 -1.39 -2.48
N ARG A 307 28.65 -0.12 -2.29
CA ARG A 307 29.45 0.67 -3.25
C ARG A 307 30.92 0.35 -3.22
N SER A 308 31.49 0.16 -2.03
CA SER A 308 32.93 -0.08 -1.86
C SER A 308 33.36 -1.51 -2.21
N ARG A 309 32.40 -2.41 -2.45
CA ARG A 309 32.64 -3.81 -2.81
C ARG A 309 32.30 -4.14 -4.26
N ILE A 310 32.16 -3.13 -5.13
CA ILE A 310 32.02 -3.33 -6.59
C ILE A 310 33.16 -4.23 -7.10
N GLY A 311 32.81 -5.30 -7.82
CA GLY A 311 33.74 -6.33 -8.30
C GLY A 311 34.13 -7.41 -7.28
N PHE A 312 33.68 -7.33 -6.03
CA PHE A 312 33.92 -8.33 -4.98
C PHE A 312 32.61 -9.01 -4.55
N GLY A 313 32.68 -10.29 -4.17
CA GLY A 313 31.50 -11.04 -3.75
C GLY A 313 31.02 -10.65 -2.34
N LEU A 314 29.77 -10.22 -2.19
CA LEU A 314 29.16 -9.87 -0.90
C LEU A 314 28.62 -11.08 -0.12
N VAL A 315 28.44 -12.23 -0.77
CA VAL A 315 27.86 -13.45 -0.15
C VAL A 315 28.66 -13.89 1.08
N ASP A 316 29.99 -13.86 0.96
CA ASP A 316 30.94 -14.30 1.99
C ASP A 316 31.69 -13.13 2.66
N ASP A 317 31.35 -11.88 2.33
CA ASP A 317 31.96 -10.70 2.95
C ASP A 317 31.62 -10.67 4.45
N ARG A 318 32.67 -10.72 5.27
CA ARG A 318 32.55 -10.83 6.72
C ARG A 318 31.83 -9.63 7.34
N ASP A 319 32.16 -8.42 6.89
CA ASP A 319 31.62 -7.19 7.46
C ASP A 319 30.14 -7.05 7.07
N ALA A 320 29.79 -7.42 5.83
CA ALA A 320 28.41 -7.40 5.37
C ALA A 320 27.52 -8.36 6.15
N ARG A 321 28.02 -9.57 6.37
CA ARG A 321 27.31 -10.60 7.14
C ARG A 321 27.12 -10.17 8.59
N GLU A 322 28.13 -9.59 9.22
CA GLU A 322 28.01 -9.05 10.58
C GLU A 322 27.04 -7.87 10.66
N LEU A 323 27.04 -6.96 9.68
CA LEU A 323 26.09 -5.84 9.63
C LEU A 323 24.64 -6.34 9.63
N ILE A 324 24.31 -7.34 8.78
CA ILE A 324 22.97 -7.92 8.70
C ILE A 324 22.58 -8.67 9.99
N LYS A 325 23.48 -9.51 10.54
CA LYS A 325 23.22 -10.22 11.81
C LYS A 325 22.94 -9.24 12.95
N ASN A 326 23.79 -8.21 13.09
CA ASN A 326 23.62 -7.20 14.11
C ASN A 326 22.32 -6.43 13.91
N ARG A 327 21.96 -6.09 12.67
CA ARG A 327 20.70 -5.40 12.40
C ARG A 327 19.48 -6.20 12.85
N GLU A 328 19.38 -7.48 12.50
CA GLU A 328 18.27 -8.33 12.93
C GLU A 328 18.18 -8.41 14.46
N LEU A 329 19.32 -8.61 15.12
CA LEU A 329 19.40 -8.72 16.57
C LEU A 329 18.95 -7.45 17.29
N HIS A 330 19.37 -6.27 16.82
CA HIS A 330 18.94 -5.01 17.41
C HIS A 330 17.43 -4.78 17.21
N GLN A 331 16.90 -5.13 16.04
CA GLN A 331 15.50 -4.92 15.70
C GLN A 331 14.55 -5.89 16.42
N LYS A 332 14.95 -7.16 16.55
CA LYS A 332 14.06 -8.24 17.00
C LYS A 332 14.42 -8.83 18.36
N ARG A 333 15.63 -8.59 18.87
CA ARG A 333 16.12 -9.10 20.16
C ARG A 333 15.92 -10.62 20.26
N SER A 334 15.10 -11.09 21.20
CA SER A 334 14.79 -12.51 21.40
C SER A 334 14.01 -13.15 20.24
N GLN A 335 13.44 -12.34 19.34
CA GLN A 335 12.70 -12.80 18.16
C GLN A 335 13.56 -12.91 16.90
N ALA A 336 14.88 -12.71 16.98
CA ALA A 336 15.77 -12.84 15.83
C ALA A 336 15.94 -14.33 15.45
N ARG A 337 15.59 -14.69 14.22
CA ARG A 337 15.65 -16.07 13.71
C ARG A 337 17.08 -16.58 13.60
N LEU A 338 18.06 -15.70 13.37
CA LEU A 338 19.47 -16.11 13.33
C LEU A 338 19.98 -16.63 14.68
N ARG A 339 19.27 -16.39 15.79
CA ARG A 339 19.59 -16.93 17.13
C ARG A 339 18.51 -17.82 17.76
N ASN A 340 17.26 -17.71 17.32
CA ASN A 340 16.14 -18.40 17.93
C ASN A 340 15.70 -19.61 17.10
N ASP A 341 16.14 -20.80 17.51
CA ASP A 341 15.89 -22.06 16.81
C ASP A 341 14.40 -22.34 16.61
N ARG A 342 13.57 -22.06 17.62
CA ARG A 342 12.12 -22.25 17.54
C ARG A 342 11.49 -21.39 16.46
N LEU A 343 11.91 -20.13 16.33
CA LEU A 343 11.41 -19.23 15.28
C LEU A 343 12.01 -19.54 13.91
N MET A 344 13.23 -20.08 13.89
CA MET A 344 13.88 -20.54 12.68
C MET A 344 13.16 -21.74 12.07
N MET A 345 12.70 -22.69 12.89
CA MET A 345 11.85 -23.82 12.43
C MET A 345 10.53 -23.35 11.78
N GLN A 346 10.08 -22.13 12.07
CA GLN A 346 8.88 -21.53 11.49
C GLN A 346 9.19 -20.59 10.31
N TRP A 347 10.46 -20.49 9.90
CA TRP A 347 10.82 -19.76 8.69
C TRP A 347 10.19 -20.44 7.48
N GLY A 348 9.59 -19.68 6.57
CA GLY A 348 8.87 -20.21 5.40
C GLY A 348 9.71 -20.29 4.12
N GLY A 349 11.03 -20.39 4.24
CA GLY A 349 11.97 -20.43 3.11
C GLY A 349 12.34 -19.07 2.49
N ALA A 350 11.62 -18.00 2.82
CA ALA A 350 12.04 -16.65 2.47
C ALA A 350 11.50 -15.60 3.47
N SER A 351 12.17 -14.46 3.56
CA SER A 351 11.82 -13.38 4.47
C SER A 351 12.19 -12.03 3.85
N GLY A 352 11.18 -11.32 3.33
CA GLY A 352 11.36 -9.99 2.74
C GLY A 352 12.25 -9.97 1.49
N SER A 353 12.40 -11.11 0.79
CA SER A 353 13.29 -11.26 -0.35
C SER A 353 12.80 -10.57 -1.63
N GLY A 354 11.56 -10.10 -1.67
CA GLY A 354 11.05 -9.29 -2.76
C GLY A 354 11.53 -7.84 -2.66
N ARG A 355 11.97 -7.28 -3.79
CA ARG A 355 12.26 -5.84 -3.89
C ARG A 355 10.99 -5.03 -3.62
N LEU A 356 11.14 -3.95 -2.85
CA LEU A 356 10.05 -3.08 -2.43
C LEU A 356 9.32 -2.45 -3.63
N ALA A 357 8.01 -2.65 -3.70
CA ALA A 357 7.16 -2.06 -4.73
C ALA A 357 6.32 -0.85 -4.26
N PHE A 358 6.43 -0.43 -3.00
CA PHE A 358 5.74 0.76 -2.45
C PHE A 358 4.23 0.82 -2.73
N ARG A 359 3.52 -0.31 -2.65
CA ARG A 359 2.09 -0.47 -2.96
C ARG A 359 1.72 -0.42 -4.45
N TRP A 360 2.71 -0.32 -5.34
CA TRP A 360 2.50 -0.19 -6.78
C TRP A 360 1.50 -1.16 -7.39
N PRO A 361 1.53 -2.49 -7.12
CA PRO A 361 0.57 -3.40 -7.73
C PRO A 361 -0.89 -3.01 -7.43
N VAL A 362 -1.19 -2.65 -6.18
CA VAL A 362 -2.52 -2.22 -5.78
C VAL A 362 -2.88 -0.87 -6.41
N VAL A 363 -1.94 0.08 -6.42
CA VAL A 363 -2.16 1.39 -7.04
C VAL A 363 -2.46 1.24 -8.52
N ARG A 364 -1.65 0.46 -9.24
CA ARG A 364 -1.83 0.18 -10.66
C ARG A 364 -3.21 -0.40 -10.95
N ASP A 365 -3.65 -1.37 -10.15
CA ASP A 365 -4.95 -2.01 -10.35
C ASP A 365 -6.11 -1.02 -10.08
N LEU A 366 -6.00 -0.16 -9.06
CA LEU A 366 -6.97 0.92 -8.81
C LEU A 366 -7.00 1.95 -9.95
N LEU A 367 -5.85 2.32 -10.50
CA LEU A 367 -5.75 3.26 -11.61
C LEU A 367 -6.31 2.68 -12.91
N ASN A 368 -6.11 1.38 -13.13
CA ASN A 368 -6.69 0.68 -14.26
C ASN A 368 -8.23 0.59 -14.15
N ASP A 369 -8.79 0.35 -12.97
CA ASP A 369 -10.25 0.43 -12.78
C ASP A 369 -10.81 1.80 -13.21
N ILE A 370 -10.10 2.89 -12.85
CA ILE A 370 -10.49 4.27 -13.20
C ILE A 370 -10.32 4.55 -14.70
N ALA A 371 -9.19 4.15 -15.29
CA ALA A 371 -8.94 4.29 -16.73
C ALA A 371 -10.00 3.56 -17.55
N ASP A 372 -10.33 2.33 -17.17
CA ASP A 372 -11.33 1.50 -17.85
C ASP A 372 -12.73 2.14 -17.82
N GLY A 373 -13.11 2.78 -16.71
CA GLY A 373 -14.37 3.52 -16.64
C GLY A 373 -14.38 4.77 -17.53
N ARG A 374 -13.26 5.49 -17.63
CA ARG A 374 -13.10 6.67 -18.51
C ARG A 374 -13.14 6.30 -20.00
N GLU A 375 -12.55 5.18 -20.39
CA GLU A 375 -12.57 4.71 -21.78
C GLU A 375 -13.98 4.32 -22.25
N GLN A 376 -14.82 3.77 -21.36
CA GLN A 376 -16.20 3.39 -21.71
C GLN A 376 -17.08 4.55 -22.17
N GLY A 377 -16.79 5.78 -21.74
CA GLY A 377 -17.50 6.99 -22.20
C GLY A 377 -17.11 7.41 -23.62
N HIS A 378 -15.90 7.07 -24.07
CA HIS A 378 -15.44 7.34 -25.44
C HIS A 378 -15.92 6.29 -26.46
N ALA A 379 -16.38 5.13 -25.98
CA ALA A 379 -16.90 4.03 -26.82
C ALA A 379 -18.42 4.10 -27.08
N ARG A 380 -19.14 5.09 -26.56
CA ARG A 380 -20.57 5.30 -26.84
C ARG A 380 -20.73 6.33 -27.98
N PRO A 381 -21.24 5.94 -29.15
CA PRO A 381 -21.49 6.86 -30.28
C PRO A 381 -22.59 7.88 -29.99
#